data_AF-A0A090SN80-F1
#
_entry.id   AF-A0A090SN80-F1
#
_cell.length_a   1.000
_cell.length_b   1.000
_cell.length_c   1.000
_cell.angle_alpha   90.00
_cell.angle_beta   90.00
_cell.angle_gamma   90.00
#
_symmetry.space_group_name_H-M   'P 1'
#
loop_
_entity.id
_entity.type
_entity.pdbx_description
1 polymer ?
#
loop_
_entity_poly.entity_id
_entity_poly.type
_entity_poly.pdbx_seq_one_letter_code
_entity_poly.pdbx_strand_id
1 'polypeptide(L)'
;MKAANKDILEGKVKNAQRHFKDLGGLGTVAFIFNLIALHDAMQGIKETGLMVSDDFLDVQQKFFACAAAWTGFTTGKAWNAVKGSETLRSHSLSTLRALVSEGENYAHISTKELKYFNRWLAVTASLGAISAGIEAFRVYNKLDQLQGRELGLQYVNFVSLLTQSGSATIQFLGSLTGRLSANFMFGGPIMGILLVATITSILVGISLSKLKKDVYQTWLSETPWGVGKNRAVWSDDSDLITSTSENSQVVSNSIHKLKTIIKQPVISHSVVETIIGYPPHSYRETKGIRITIKIPESENNTPIRLKTNIGNSVDNIGIKRVESGYEIYVKSNNLPQYLSTKIEYLYNESGTSKYEYWFQQSMKHGEDYSPLIDNKKREDIDKSIISDWLSLKS
;
A
#
# COMPACT_ATOMS: atom_id res chain seq x y z
N MET A 1 42.61 28.15 10.41
CA MET A 1 41.55 27.29 9.85
C MET A 1 40.44 28.12 9.16
N LYS A 2 40.75 29.05 8.23
CA LYS A 2 39.82 30.18 7.95
C LYS A 2 39.54 30.60 6.48
N ALA A 3 40.16 30.01 5.45
CA ALA A 3 39.81 30.35 4.05
C ALA A 3 39.66 29.11 3.15
N ALA A 4 40.69 28.27 3.06
CA ALA A 4 40.67 27.07 2.20
C ALA A 4 39.57 26.06 2.55
N ASN A 5 39.28 25.85 3.84
CA ASN A 5 38.18 24.97 4.25
C ASN A 5 36.80 25.55 3.91
N LYS A 6 36.69 26.88 3.82
CA LYS A 6 35.44 27.56 3.46
C LYS A 6 35.17 27.45 1.96
N ASP A 7 36.18 27.62 1.12
CA ASP A 7 36.07 27.44 -0.34
C ASP A 7 35.75 25.99 -0.74
N ILE A 8 36.34 25.01 -0.04
CA ILE A 8 36.02 23.58 -0.26
C ILE A 8 34.57 23.28 0.15
N LEU A 9 34.09 23.85 1.25
CA LEU A 9 32.70 23.73 1.69
C LEU A 9 31.73 24.43 0.73
N GLU A 10 32.03 25.66 0.29
CA GLU A 10 31.23 26.39 -0.68
C GLU A 10 31.20 25.70 -2.04
N GLY A 11 32.32 25.11 -2.49
CA GLY A 11 32.39 24.31 -3.71
C GLY A 11 31.58 23.02 -3.62
N LYS A 12 31.62 22.31 -2.49
CA LYS A 12 30.80 21.12 -2.24
C LYS A 12 29.31 21.45 -2.17
N VAL A 13 28.95 22.55 -1.50
CA VAL A 13 27.55 23.03 -1.42
C VAL A 13 27.05 23.48 -2.79
N LYS A 14 27.86 24.21 -3.57
CA LYS A 14 27.51 24.58 -4.96
C LYS A 14 27.33 23.35 -5.84
N ASN A 15 28.21 22.34 -5.74
CA ASN A 15 28.06 21.11 -6.52
C ASN A 15 26.84 20.28 -6.10
N ALA A 16 26.55 20.21 -4.79
CA ALA A 16 25.33 19.57 -4.30
C ALA A 16 24.07 20.32 -4.76
N GLN A 17 24.06 21.65 -4.69
CA GLN A 17 22.97 22.50 -5.17
C GLN A 17 22.80 22.41 -6.69
N ARG A 18 23.92 22.30 -7.44
CA ARG A 18 23.92 22.14 -8.89
C ARG A 18 23.37 20.76 -9.29
N HIS A 19 23.82 19.68 -8.64
CA HIS A 19 23.23 18.36 -8.84
C HIS A 19 21.76 18.30 -8.43
N PHE A 20 21.37 18.92 -7.31
CA PHE A 20 19.97 19.03 -6.90
C PHE A 20 19.12 19.78 -7.93
N LYS A 21 19.64 20.89 -8.48
CA LYS A 21 18.96 21.70 -9.50
C LYS A 21 18.92 21.02 -10.87
N ASP A 22 19.98 20.31 -11.24
CA ASP A 22 20.11 19.58 -12.51
C ASP A 22 19.24 18.31 -12.51
N LEU A 23 19.03 17.70 -11.35
CA LEU A 23 18.16 16.52 -11.17
C LEU A 23 16.67 16.87 -11.08
N GLY A 24 16.30 18.12 -10.76
CA GLY A 24 14.89 18.55 -10.60
C GLY A 24 14.43 18.86 -9.17
N GLY A 25 15.34 18.87 -8.20
CA GLY A 25 15.12 19.29 -6.82
C GLY A 25 14.19 18.37 -6.01
N LEU A 26 13.28 18.96 -5.23
CA LEU A 26 12.28 18.22 -4.44
C LEU A 26 11.39 17.31 -5.30
N GLY A 27 11.20 17.63 -6.59
CA GLY A 27 10.47 16.78 -7.51
C GLY A 27 11.15 15.42 -7.74
N THR A 28 12.49 15.38 -7.75
CA THR A 28 13.26 14.14 -7.93
C THR A 28 13.15 13.23 -6.73
N VAL A 29 13.18 13.84 -5.55
CA VAL A 29 12.95 13.15 -4.28
C VAL A 29 11.54 12.56 -4.26
N ALA A 30 10.52 13.34 -4.61
CA ALA A 30 9.14 12.87 -4.72
C ALA A 30 8.98 11.73 -5.74
N PHE A 31 9.65 11.83 -6.89
CA PHE A 31 9.65 10.77 -7.91
C PHE A 31 10.27 9.46 -7.40
N ILE A 32 11.42 9.52 -6.72
CA ILE A 32 12.08 8.34 -6.14
C ILE A 32 11.18 7.69 -5.08
N PHE A 33 10.60 8.49 -4.17
CA PHE A 33 9.69 7.94 -3.15
C PHE A 33 8.44 7.31 -3.76
N ASN A 34 7.86 7.91 -4.80
CA ASN A 34 6.72 7.32 -5.50
C ASN A 34 7.10 6.00 -6.19
N LEU A 35 8.31 5.91 -6.76
CA LEU A 35 8.82 4.67 -7.37
C LEU A 35 9.04 3.57 -6.34
N ILE A 36 9.62 3.90 -5.18
CA ILE A 36 9.79 2.96 -4.07
C ILE A 36 8.42 2.47 -3.60
N ALA A 37 7.48 3.39 -3.35
CA ALA A 37 6.14 3.03 -2.90
C ALA A 37 5.38 2.16 -3.93
N LEU A 38 5.57 2.43 -5.23
CA LEU A 38 5.01 1.61 -6.32
C LEU A 38 5.65 0.22 -6.33
N HIS A 39 6.97 0.15 -6.19
CA HIS A 39 7.70 -1.12 -6.10
C HIS A 39 7.20 -1.95 -4.92
N ASP A 40 7.10 -1.37 -3.73
CA ASP A 40 6.64 -2.04 -2.52
C ASP A 40 5.20 -2.57 -2.69
N ALA A 41 4.31 -1.78 -3.29
CA ALA A 41 2.93 -2.21 -3.56
C ALA A 41 2.87 -3.39 -4.54
N MET A 42 3.62 -3.32 -5.64
CA MET A 42 3.70 -4.41 -6.61
C MET A 42 4.39 -5.64 -6.03
N GLN A 43 5.40 -5.45 -5.18
CA GLN A 43 6.13 -6.53 -4.53
C GLN A 43 5.21 -7.26 -3.54
N GLY A 44 4.43 -6.56 -2.71
CA GLY A 44 3.46 -7.20 -1.82
C GLY A 44 2.41 -8.05 -2.57
N ILE A 45 1.92 -7.57 -3.72
CA ILE A 45 1.03 -8.36 -4.60
C ILE A 45 1.77 -9.54 -5.22
N LYS A 46 3.02 -9.36 -5.67
CA LYS A 46 3.84 -10.42 -6.27
C LYS A 46 4.26 -11.47 -5.25
N GLU A 47 4.45 -11.10 -3.99
CA GLU A 47 4.79 -12.00 -2.89
C GLU A 47 3.58 -12.84 -2.50
N THR A 48 2.43 -12.21 -2.29
CA THR A 48 1.23 -12.94 -1.87
C THR A 48 0.49 -13.60 -3.04
N GLY A 49 0.62 -13.08 -4.26
CA GLY A 49 -0.16 -13.51 -5.43
C GLY A 49 -1.65 -13.14 -5.35
N LEU A 50 -2.06 -12.42 -4.30
CA LEU A 50 -3.45 -12.05 -4.03
C LEU A 50 -3.61 -10.56 -4.28
N MET A 51 -4.52 -10.23 -5.18
CA MET A 51 -4.79 -8.87 -5.58
C MET A 51 -6.26 -8.55 -5.31
N VAL A 52 -6.50 -7.72 -4.29
CA VAL A 52 -7.84 -7.19 -4.03
C VAL A 52 -8.01 -5.87 -4.78
N SER A 53 -9.26 -5.46 -5.03
CA SER A 53 -9.55 -4.18 -5.72
C SER A 53 -8.85 -2.97 -5.08
N ASP A 54 -8.66 -2.93 -3.76
CA ASP A 54 -7.93 -1.84 -3.12
C ASP A 54 -6.43 -1.86 -3.45
N ASP A 55 -5.82 -3.05 -3.53
CA ASP A 55 -4.41 -3.23 -3.91
C ASP A 55 -4.18 -2.77 -5.36
N PHE A 56 -5.14 -3.03 -6.26
CA PHE A 56 -5.08 -2.53 -7.63
C PHE A 56 -5.13 -1.01 -7.71
N LEU A 57 -6.07 -0.39 -6.99
CA LEU A 57 -6.21 1.05 -6.95
C LEU A 57 -4.97 1.71 -6.33
N ASP A 58 -4.33 1.08 -5.33
CA ASP A 58 -3.04 1.52 -4.77
C ASP A 58 -1.94 1.58 -5.83
N VAL A 59 -1.78 0.51 -6.61
CA VAL A 59 -0.77 0.43 -7.67
C VAL A 59 -1.05 1.48 -8.75
N GLN A 60 -2.31 1.63 -9.19
CA GLN A 60 -2.67 2.64 -10.18
C GLN A 60 -2.39 4.06 -9.67
N GLN A 61 -2.80 4.36 -8.44
CA GLN A 61 -2.58 5.66 -7.80
C GLN A 61 -1.09 6.03 -7.79
N LYS A 62 -0.23 5.10 -7.36
CA LYS A 62 1.22 5.29 -7.28
C LYS A 62 1.88 5.37 -8.65
N PHE A 63 1.38 4.60 -9.63
CA PHE A 63 1.82 4.71 -11.02
C PHE A 63 1.54 6.11 -11.59
N PHE A 64 0.31 6.62 -11.43
CA PHE A 64 -0.04 7.97 -11.86
C PHE A 64 0.75 9.05 -11.11
N ALA A 65 1.04 8.85 -9.81
CA ALA A 65 1.89 9.75 -9.03
C ALA A 65 3.33 9.79 -9.57
N CYS A 66 3.90 8.63 -9.95
CA CYS A 66 5.21 8.55 -10.58
C CYS A 66 5.22 9.30 -11.92
N ALA A 67 4.22 9.04 -12.77
CA ALA A 67 4.10 9.69 -14.08
C ALA A 67 3.91 11.22 -13.95
N ALA A 68 3.10 11.66 -12.98
CA ALA A 68 2.90 13.08 -12.67
C ALA A 68 4.20 13.73 -12.19
N ALA A 69 4.96 13.09 -11.29
CA ALA A 69 6.25 13.60 -10.83
C ALA A 69 7.28 13.68 -11.97
N TRP A 70 7.33 12.67 -12.84
CA TRP A 70 8.20 12.65 -14.02
C TRP A 70 7.88 13.79 -15.00
N THR A 71 6.61 13.95 -15.37
CA THR A 71 6.14 15.04 -16.25
C THR A 71 6.24 16.40 -15.57
N GLY A 72 6.25 16.44 -14.23
CA GLY A 72 6.58 17.62 -13.45
C GLY A 72 7.97 18.19 -13.75
N PHE A 73 8.95 17.36 -14.13
CA PHE A 73 10.28 17.86 -14.55
C PHE A 73 10.22 18.65 -15.84
N THR A 74 9.45 18.18 -16.82
CA THR A 74 9.30 18.88 -18.11
C THR A 74 8.46 20.14 -17.94
N THR A 75 7.40 20.10 -17.13
CA THR A 75 6.61 21.28 -16.76
C THR A 75 7.44 22.33 -16.02
N GLY A 76 8.28 21.92 -15.07
CA GLY A 76 9.19 22.83 -14.35
C GLY A 76 10.24 23.46 -15.26
N LYS A 77 10.78 22.71 -16.23
CA LYS A 77 11.66 23.25 -17.28
C LYS A 77 10.93 24.25 -18.17
N ALA A 78 9.70 23.92 -18.61
CA ALA A 78 8.87 24.82 -19.41
C ALA A 78 8.49 26.11 -18.64
N TRP A 79 8.25 25.99 -17.34
CA TRP A 79 8.02 27.14 -16.47
C TRP A 79 9.23 28.07 -16.41
N ASN A 80 10.46 27.55 -16.44
CA ASN A 80 11.65 28.41 -16.45
C ASN A 80 11.75 29.32 -17.67
N ALA A 81 11.18 28.91 -18.81
CA ALA A 81 11.07 29.75 -20.00
C ALA A 81 10.02 30.85 -19.81
N VAL A 82 8.85 30.50 -19.25
CA VAL A 82 7.75 31.45 -19.02
C VAL A 82 8.03 32.43 -17.87
N LYS A 83 8.71 31.99 -16.81
CA LYS A 83 8.71 32.71 -15.52
C LYS A 83 9.42 34.07 -15.56
N GLY A 84 10.33 34.25 -16.50
CA GLY A 84 11.14 35.47 -16.66
C GLY A 84 10.42 36.58 -17.41
N SER A 85 9.30 36.28 -18.06
CA SER A 85 8.48 37.25 -18.78
C SER A 85 7.20 37.55 -18.00
N GLU A 86 7.05 38.79 -17.55
CA GLU A 86 5.83 39.24 -16.86
C GLU A 86 4.60 39.15 -17.76
N THR A 87 4.74 39.49 -19.05
CA THR A 87 3.66 39.44 -20.04
C THR A 87 3.18 38.01 -20.29
N LEU A 88 4.09 37.03 -20.43
CA LEU A 88 3.72 35.62 -20.60
C LEU A 88 3.08 35.01 -19.35
N ARG A 89 3.43 35.52 -18.16
CA ARG A 89 2.90 35.03 -16.88
C ARG A 89 1.51 35.56 -16.55
N SER A 90 1.28 36.86 -16.77
CA SER A 90 0.08 37.56 -16.33
C SER A 90 -1.13 37.30 -17.24
N HIS A 91 -0.90 37.02 -18.51
CA HIS A 91 -1.97 36.84 -19.50
C HIS A 91 -2.24 35.37 -19.80
N SER A 92 -3.49 35.08 -20.18
CA SER A 92 -3.86 33.79 -20.74
C SER A 92 -3.30 33.63 -22.15
N LEU A 93 -3.13 32.39 -22.61
CA LEU A 93 -2.67 32.12 -23.97
C LEU A 93 -3.69 32.60 -25.02
N SER A 94 -4.99 32.52 -24.73
CA SER A 94 -6.03 33.09 -25.60
C SER A 94 -5.93 34.62 -25.68
N THR A 95 -5.71 35.29 -24.54
CA THR A 95 -5.60 36.76 -24.48
C THR A 95 -4.35 37.23 -25.22
N LEU A 96 -3.21 36.56 -25.04
CA LEU A 96 -1.98 36.91 -25.75
C LEU A 96 -2.11 36.73 -27.26
N ARG A 97 -2.80 35.68 -27.73
CA ARG A 97 -3.04 35.52 -29.17
C ARG A 97 -3.87 36.65 -29.76
N ALA A 98 -4.90 37.10 -29.06
CA ALA A 98 -5.72 38.23 -29.48
C ALA A 98 -4.89 39.54 -29.52
N LEU A 99 -4.14 39.82 -28.45
CA LEU A 99 -3.29 41.02 -28.38
C LEU A 99 -2.17 41.04 -29.45
N VAL A 100 -1.58 39.89 -29.77
CA VAL A 100 -0.58 39.76 -30.85
C VAL A 100 -1.20 40.02 -32.22
N SER A 101 -2.45 39.60 -32.45
CA SER A 101 -3.15 39.87 -33.72
C SER A 101 -3.62 41.32 -33.87
N GLU A 102 -3.76 42.06 -32.76
CA GLU A 102 -4.39 43.39 -32.73
C GLU A 102 -3.39 44.57 -32.77
N GLY A 103 -2.07 44.39 -32.61
CA GLY A 103 -1.16 45.54 -32.70
C GLY A 103 0.35 45.29 -32.63
N GLU A 104 1.12 46.28 -33.09
CA GLU A 104 2.59 46.27 -33.17
C GLU A 104 3.28 46.10 -31.80
N ASN A 105 2.68 46.62 -30.72
CA ASN A 105 3.25 46.58 -29.37
C ASN A 105 3.40 45.16 -28.79
N TYR A 106 2.66 44.17 -29.30
CA TYR A 106 2.72 42.78 -28.84
C TYR A 106 3.25 41.82 -29.92
N ALA A 107 3.46 42.28 -31.16
CA ALA A 107 3.86 41.46 -32.30
C ALA A 107 5.20 40.72 -32.11
N HIS A 108 6.09 41.24 -31.25
CA HIS A 108 7.39 40.63 -30.93
C HIS A 108 7.31 39.53 -29.85
N ILE A 109 6.15 39.34 -29.20
CA ILE A 109 6.00 38.37 -28.11
C ILE A 109 5.75 36.97 -28.66
N SER A 110 6.70 36.07 -28.44
CA SER A 110 6.57 34.65 -28.80
C SER A 110 5.70 33.90 -27.79
N THR A 111 4.49 33.49 -28.18
CA THR A 111 3.62 32.63 -27.35
C THR A 111 4.05 31.16 -27.31
N LYS A 112 5.14 30.80 -28.00
CA LYS A 112 5.58 29.39 -28.15
C LYS A 112 5.92 28.76 -26.80
N GLU A 113 6.60 29.50 -25.93
CA GLU A 113 7.00 29.04 -24.60
C GLU A 113 5.79 28.81 -23.70
N LEU A 114 4.82 29.74 -23.71
CA LEU A 114 3.57 29.58 -22.97
C LEU A 114 2.73 28.40 -23.50
N LYS A 115 2.69 28.19 -24.82
CA LYS A 115 2.02 27.02 -25.42
C LYS A 115 2.68 25.71 -24.98
N TYR A 116 4.01 25.66 -24.98
CA TYR A 116 4.77 24.50 -24.54
C TYR A 116 4.56 24.22 -23.04
N PHE A 117 4.59 25.26 -22.22
CA PHE A 117 4.28 25.19 -20.80
C PHE A 117 2.86 24.67 -20.54
N ASN A 118 1.84 25.26 -21.17
CA ASN A 118 0.45 24.83 -21.02
C ASN A 118 0.26 23.36 -21.42
N ARG A 119 0.91 22.90 -22.49
CA ARG A 119 0.84 21.49 -22.90
C ARG A 119 1.36 20.55 -21.82
N TRP A 120 2.52 20.85 -21.25
CA TRP A 120 3.12 19.98 -20.22
C TRP A 120 2.41 20.09 -18.87
N LEU A 121 1.95 21.29 -18.52
CA LEU A 121 1.11 21.49 -17.34
C LEU A 121 -0.19 20.69 -17.45
N ALA A 122 -0.84 20.66 -18.61
CA ALA A 122 -2.04 19.86 -18.82
C ALA A 122 -1.79 18.37 -18.55
N VAL A 123 -0.70 17.82 -19.09
CA VAL A 123 -0.32 16.42 -18.87
C VAL A 123 0.01 16.16 -17.39
N THR A 124 0.79 17.02 -16.76
CA THR A 124 1.19 16.84 -15.35
C THR A 124 -0.02 16.91 -14.43
N ALA A 125 -0.88 17.90 -14.66
CA ALA A 125 -2.06 18.15 -13.85
C ALA A 125 -3.13 17.07 -14.04
N SER A 126 -3.32 16.53 -15.25
CA SER A 126 -4.25 15.41 -15.44
C SER A 126 -3.81 14.15 -14.70
N LEU A 127 -2.52 13.80 -14.77
CA LEU A 127 -1.96 12.66 -14.04
C LEU A 127 -2.05 12.85 -12.52
N GLY A 128 -1.75 14.06 -12.04
CA GLY A 128 -1.89 14.42 -10.62
C GLY A 128 -3.34 14.36 -10.14
N ALA A 129 -4.29 14.86 -10.94
CA ALA A 129 -5.72 14.83 -10.62
C ALA A 129 -6.24 13.39 -10.49
N ILE A 130 -5.84 12.51 -11.42
CA ILE A 130 -6.21 11.09 -11.41
C ILE A 130 -5.60 10.41 -10.19
N SER A 131 -4.31 10.59 -9.92
CA SER A 131 -3.64 9.98 -8.77
C SER A 131 -4.31 10.39 -7.45
N ALA A 132 -4.48 11.69 -7.20
CA ALA A 132 -5.13 12.18 -5.98
C ALA A 132 -6.61 11.74 -5.88
N GLY A 133 -7.31 11.67 -7.03
CA GLY A 133 -8.70 11.21 -7.08
C GLY A 133 -8.86 9.73 -6.73
N ILE A 134 -7.98 8.86 -7.24
CA ILE A 134 -7.96 7.44 -6.88
C ILE A 134 -7.70 7.28 -5.38
N GLU A 135 -6.71 8.00 -4.82
CA GLU A 135 -6.45 7.92 -3.38
C GLU A 135 -7.62 8.44 -2.54
N ALA A 136 -8.26 9.54 -2.97
CA ALA A 136 -9.46 10.04 -2.31
C ALA A 136 -10.58 8.99 -2.29
N PHE A 137 -10.80 8.30 -3.42
CA PHE A 137 -11.78 7.21 -3.51
C PHE A 137 -11.45 6.04 -2.58
N ARG A 138 -10.17 5.65 -2.49
CA ARG A 138 -9.73 4.60 -1.57
C ARG A 138 -9.92 4.97 -0.11
N VAL A 139 -9.55 6.20 0.28
CA VAL A 139 -9.76 6.71 1.64
C VAL A 139 -11.25 6.75 1.96
N TYR A 140 -12.08 7.25 1.04
CA TYR A 140 -13.53 7.31 1.18
C TYR A 140 -14.15 5.95 1.51
N ASN A 141 -13.79 4.91 0.74
CA ASN A 141 -14.30 3.55 0.95
C ASN A 141 -13.89 2.94 2.30
N LYS A 142 -12.89 3.52 2.98
CA LYS A 142 -12.43 3.08 4.30
C LYS A 142 -13.05 3.89 5.45
N LEU A 143 -13.64 5.06 5.19
CA LEU A 143 -14.10 5.98 6.25
C LEU A 143 -15.10 5.32 7.22
N ASP A 144 -16.03 4.52 6.71
CA ASP A 144 -17.09 3.90 7.53
C ASP A 144 -16.54 2.86 8.52
N GLN A 145 -15.32 2.38 8.32
CA GLN A 145 -14.65 1.40 9.18
C GLN A 145 -13.79 2.07 10.28
N LEU A 146 -13.55 3.38 10.20
CA LEU A 146 -12.59 4.10 11.04
C LEU A 146 -13.29 4.86 12.17
N GLN A 147 -12.56 5.09 13.27
CA GLN A 147 -13.18 5.59 14.51
C GLN A 147 -12.31 6.61 15.26
N GLY A 148 -12.98 7.49 16.02
CA GLY A 148 -12.33 8.47 16.89
C GLY A 148 -11.41 9.43 16.13
N ARG A 149 -10.21 9.65 16.66
CA ARG A 149 -9.21 10.56 16.08
C ARG A 149 -8.75 10.11 14.69
N GLU A 150 -8.74 8.81 14.42
CA GLU A 150 -8.37 8.24 13.12
C GLU A 150 -9.37 8.64 12.04
N LEU A 151 -10.68 8.56 12.33
CA LEU A 151 -11.73 9.01 11.40
C LEU A 151 -11.59 10.50 11.07
N GLY A 152 -11.41 11.34 12.09
CA GLY A 152 -11.26 12.78 11.89
C GLY A 152 -10.04 13.12 11.01
N LEU A 153 -8.91 12.46 11.27
CA LEU A 153 -7.71 12.61 10.46
C LEU A 153 -7.93 12.11 9.03
N GLN A 154 -8.54 10.94 8.82
CA GLN A 154 -8.79 10.40 7.49
C GLN A 154 -9.78 11.25 6.69
N TYR A 155 -10.76 11.87 7.34
CA TYR A 155 -11.63 12.85 6.70
C TYR A 155 -10.86 14.10 6.25
N VAL A 156 -9.95 14.62 7.09
CA VAL A 156 -9.05 15.73 6.70
C VAL A 156 -8.15 15.31 5.53
N ASN A 157 -7.62 14.09 5.54
CA ASN A 157 -6.85 13.55 4.41
C ASN A 157 -7.68 13.51 3.13
N PHE A 158 -8.91 13.00 3.22
CA PHE A 158 -9.85 12.91 2.11
C PHE A 158 -10.13 14.30 1.50
N VAL A 159 -10.48 15.29 2.33
CA VAL A 159 -10.72 16.68 1.87
C VAL A 159 -9.46 17.28 1.23
N SER A 160 -8.29 17.02 1.82
CA SER A 160 -7.02 17.44 1.25
C SER A 160 -6.75 16.81 -0.12
N LEU A 161 -7.01 15.52 -0.28
CA LEU A 161 -6.84 14.81 -1.57
C LEU A 161 -7.84 15.30 -2.62
N LEU A 162 -9.10 15.57 -2.24
CA LEU A 162 -10.07 16.22 -3.12
C LEU A 162 -9.62 17.62 -3.53
N THR A 163 -9.03 18.39 -2.61
CA THR A 163 -8.49 19.72 -2.90
C THR A 163 -7.33 19.64 -3.89
N GLN A 164 -6.44 18.64 -3.74
CA GLN A 164 -5.35 18.38 -4.67
C GLN A 164 -5.88 17.98 -6.05
N SER A 165 -6.83 17.04 -6.09
CA SER A 165 -7.45 16.57 -7.34
C SER A 165 -8.17 17.71 -8.06
N GLY A 166 -9.02 18.47 -7.36
CA GLY A 166 -9.75 19.61 -7.92
C GLY A 166 -8.84 20.74 -8.40
N SER A 167 -7.79 21.08 -7.63
CA SER A 167 -6.79 22.08 -8.04
C SER A 167 -6.05 21.64 -9.31
N ALA A 168 -5.67 20.36 -9.39
CA ALA A 168 -5.05 19.79 -10.58
C ALA A 168 -6.03 19.73 -11.77
N THR A 169 -7.32 19.46 -11.56
CA THR A 169 -8.33 19.58 -12.62
C THR A 169 -8.45 21.01 -13.14
N ILE A 170 -8.42 22.02 -12.26
CA ILE A 170 -8.43 23.44 -12.66
C ILE A 170 -7.18 23.76 -13.50
N GLN A 171 -6.00 23.30 -13.09
CA GLN A 171 -4.76 23.46 -13.86
C GLN A 171 -4.85 22.78 -15.23
N PHE A 172 -5.38 21.55 -15.28
CA PHE A 172 -5.59 20.81 -16.52
C PHE A 172 -6.52 21.56 -17.48
N LEU A 173 -7.71 21.96 -17.02
CA LEU A 173 -8.69 22.66 -17.85
C LEU A 173 -8.17 24.03 -18.29
N GLY A 174 -7.54 24.78 -17.38
CA GLY A 174 -6.97 26.09 -17.68
C GLY A 174 -5.85 26.04 -18.72
N SER A 175 -4.99 25.02 -18.62
CA SER A 175 -3.85 24.84 -19.52
C SER A 175 -4.26 24.25 -20.87
N LEU A 176 -5.24 23.35 -20.89
CA LEU A 176 -5.83 22.79 -22.11
C LEU A 176 -6.57 23.87 -22.92
N THR A 177 -7.44 24.65 -22.25
CA THR A 177 -8.21 25.71 -22.91
C THR A 177 -7.38 26.96 -23.18
N GLY A 178 -6.28 27.15 -22.44
CA GLY A 178 -5.43 28.34 -22.51
C GLY A 178 -6.09 29.62 -22.01
N ARG A 179 -7.23 29.51 -21.30
CA ARG A 179 -8.04 30.64 -20.82
C ARG A 179 -7.59 31.19 -19.47
N LEU A 180 -6.83 30.42 -18.70
CA LEU A 180 -6.26 30.87 -17.43
C LEU A 180 -4.82 31.33 -17.64
N SER A 181 -4.38 32.32 -16.85
CA SER A 181 -3.00 32.79 -16.88
C SER A 181 -2.05 31.78 -16.24
N ALA A 182 -0.79 31.77 -16.67
CA ALA A 182 0.21 30.89 -16.09
C ALA A 182 0.47 31.21 -14.60
N ASN A 183 0.37 32.50 -14.21
CA ASN A 183 0.44 32.92 -12.80
C ASN A 183 -0.68 32.36 -11.92
N PHE A 184 -1.90 32.27 -12.45
CA PHE A 184 -3.00 31.68 -11.69
C PHE A 184 -2.76 30.18 -11.51
N MET A 185 -2.46 29.47 -12.61
CA MET A 185 -2.36 28.00 -12.60
C MET A 185 -1.11 27.47 -11.91
N PHE A 186 0.04 28.13 -12.06
CA PHE A 186 1.34 27.63 -11.60
C PHE A 186 2.15 28.67 -10.83
N GLY A 187 1.51 29.79 -10.47
CA GLY A 187 2.03 30.77 -9.53
C GLY A 187 1.39 30.62 -8.15
N GLY A 188 1.43 31.70 -7.37
CA GLY A 188 1.07 31.71 -5.94
C GLY A 188 -0.31 31.12 -5.57
N PRO A 189 -1.41 31.43 -6.30
CA PRO A 189 -2.75 31.02 -5.87
C PRO A 189 -2.94 29.49 -5.84
N ILE A 190 -2.86 28.84 -7.00
CA ILE A 190 -3.12 27.40 -7.10
C ILE A 190 -1.98 26.58 -6.47
N MET A 191 -0.71 26.98 -6.67
CA MET A 191 0.41 26.26 -6.05
C MET A 191 0.41 26.41 -4.53
N GLY A 192 -0.07 27.53 -3.99
CA GLY A 192 -0.26 27.72 -2.55
C GLY A 192 -1.31 26.77 -1.97
N ILE A 193 -2.46 26.65 -2.63
CA ILE A 193 -3.52 25.70 -2.25
C ILE A 193 -2.99 24.26 -2.28
N LEU A 194 -2.32 23.88 -3.39
CA LEU A 194 -1.72 22.56 -3.53
C LEU A 194 -0.69 22.29 -2.43
N LEU A 195 0.20 23.25 -2.13
CA LEU A 195 1.20 23.10 -1.08
C LEU A 195 0.57 22.86 0.28
N VAL A 196 -0.44 23.66 0.66
CA VAL A 196 -1.14 23.50 1.95
C VAL A 196 -1.83 22.15 2.03
N ALA A 197 -2.52 21.73 0.97
CA ALA A 197 -3.17 20.42 0.92
C ALA A 197 -2.14 19.28 1.03
N THR A 198 -1.06 19.32 0.25
CA THR A 198 -0.01 18.29 0.31
C THR A 198 0.63 18.21 1.70
N ILE A 199 0.98 19.33 2.33
CA ILE A 199 1.52 19.35 3.69
C ILE A 199 0.50 18.75 4.68
N THR A 200 -0.78 19.12 4.54
CA THR A 200 -1.85 18.58 5.39
C THR A 200 -1.95 17.06 5.26
N SER A 201 -1.96 16.53 4.03
CA SER A 201 -1.98 15.09 3.77
C SER A 201 -0.77 14.37 4.39
N ILE A 202 0.43 14.94 4.27
CA ILE A 202 1.65 14.40 4.89
C ILE A 202 1.55 14.37 6.41
N LEU A 203 1.13 15.48 7.03
CA LEU A 203 1.00 15.58 8.49
C LEU A 203 -0.07 14.63 9.04
N VAL A 204 -1.16 14.47 8.29
CA VAL A 204 -2.18 13.49 8.60
C VAL A 204 -1.62 12.07 8.48
N GLY A 205 -0.88 11.75 7.42
CA GLY A 205 -0.22 10.44 7.26
C GLY A 205 0.72 10.10 8.41
N ILE A 206 1.52 11.07 8.86
CA ILE A 206 2.40 10.93 10.05
C ILE A 206 1.59 10.73 11.33
N SER A 207 0.45 11.41 11.46
CA SER A 207 -0.42 11.27 12.63
C SER A 207 -1.12 9.91 12.64
N LEU A 208 -1.58 9.46 11.47
CA LEU A 208 -2.22 8.15 11.28
C LEU A 208 -1.24 7.01 11.52
N SER A 209 0.01 7.11 11.07
CA SER A 209 1.00 6.07 11.33
C SER A 209 1.27 5.89 12.82
N LYS A 210 1.20 6.96 13.62
CA LYS A 210 1.27 6.90 15.09
C LYS A 210 0.01 6.37 15.76
N LEU A 211 -1.14 6.44 15.08
CA LEU A 211 -2.44 6.01 15.59
C LEU A 211 -2.85 4.63 15.09
N LYS A 212 -2.14 4.05 14.11
CA LYS A 212 -2.44 2.73 13.56
C LYS A 212 -2.54 1.73 14.70
N LYS A 213 -3.77 1.27 14.92
CA LYS A 213 -4.09 0.24 15.88
C LYS A 213 -3.54 -1.08 15.37
N ASP A 214 -2.77 -1.76 16.19
CA ASP A 214 -2.41 -3.15 15.93
C ASP A 214 -3.67 -4.05 16.01
N VAL A 215 -3.51 -5.33 15.66
CA VAL A 215 -4.61 -6.31 15.66
C VAL A 215 -5.26 -6.41 17.05
N TYR A 216 -4.49 -6.23 18.12
CA TYR A 216 -4.98 -6.26 19.50
C TYR A 216 -5.82 -5.02 19.84
N GLN A 217 -5.37 -3.82 19.48
CA GLN A 217 -6.10 -2.58 19.68
C GLN A 217 -7.39 -2.52 18.85
N THR A 218 -7.38 -3.14 17.67
CA THR A 218 -8.58 -3.32 16.84
C THR A 218 -9.58 -4.21 17.55
N TRP A 219 -9.14 -5.40 18.00
CA TRP A 219 -9.94 -6.31 18.82
C TRP A 219 -10.53 -5.62 20.05
N LEU A 220 -9.72 -4.91 20.82
CA LEU A 220 -10.16 -4.23 22.04
C LEU A 220 -11.27 -3.21 21.74
N SER A 221 -11.19 -2.51 20.61
CA SER A 221 -12.22 -1.54 20.22
C SER A 221 -13.55 -2.15 19.78
N GLU A 222 -13.57 -3.42 19.34
CA GLU A 222 -14.78 -4.16 18.97
C GLU A 222 -15.48 -4.84 20.16
N THR A 223 -14.79 -4.98 21.31
CA THR A 223 -15.38 -5.57 22.52
C THR A 223 -16.52 -4.70 23.07
N PRO A 224 -17.47 -5.27 23.84
CA PRO A 224 -18.60 -4.50 24.38
C PRO A 224 -18.19 -3.49 25.45
N TRP A 225 -17.04 -3.69 26.11
CA TRP A 225 -16.39 -2.70 27.00
C TRP A 225 -15.40 -1.80 26.24
N GLY A 226 -15.31 -1.94 24.92
CA GLY A 226 -14.52 -1.11 24.04
C GLY A 226 -15.19 0.24 23.74
N VAL A 227 -14.40 1.16 23.21
CA VAL A 227 -14.86 2.52 22.86
C VAL A 227 -15.18 2.68 21.36
N GLY A 228 -15.42 1.57 20.65
CA GLY A 228 -15.65 1.60 19.21
C GLY A 228 -17.11 1.72 18.77
N LYS A 229 -17.33 2.22 17.54
CA LYS A 229 -18.67 2.33 16.91
C LYS A 229 -19.25 0.97 16.53
N ASN A 230 -18.41 0.05 16.09
CA ASN A 230 -18.77 -1.34 15.77
C ASN A 230 -18.62 -2.26 16.99
N ARG A 231 -18.68 -1.71 18.22
CA ARG A 231 -18.60 -2.53 19.42
C ARG A 231 -19.77 -3.50 19.46
N ALA A 232 -19.53 -4.70 19.99
CA ALA A 232 -20.64 -5.55 20.37
C ALA A 232 -21.52 -4.81 21.40
N VAL A 233 -22.83 -4.95 21.29
CA VAL A 233 -23.79 -4.35 22.22
C VAL A 233 -24.21 -5.44 23.20
N TRP A 234 -24.40 -5.05 24.46
CA TRP A 234 -25.04 -5.92 25.44
C TRP A 234 -26.50 -6.16 25.05
N SER A 235 -27.05 -7.29 25.47
CA SER A 235 -28.46 -7.57 25.30
C SER A 235 -29.31 -6.55 26.05
N ASP A 236 -30.32 -6.01 25.36
CA ASP A 236 -31.35 -5.12 25.92
C ASP A 236 -32.61 -5.90 26.34
N ASP A 237 -32.58 -7.24 26.37
CA ASP A 237 -33.74 -8.05 26.75
C ASP A 237 -34.06 -7.89 28.26
N SER A 238 -35.35 -7.76 28.55
CA SER A 238 -35.91 -7.68 29.91
C SER A 238 -35.87 -9.00 30.67
N ASP A 239 -35.82 -10.13 29.98
CA ASP A 239 -35.68 -11.44 30.61
C ASP A 239 -34.21 -11.71 30.99
N LEU A 240 -33.96 -11.89 32.29
CA LEU A 240 -32.63 -12.11 32.84
C LEU A 240 -31.96 -13.37 32.28
N ILE A 241 -32.72 -14.43 32.01
CA ILE A 241 -32.16 -15.69 31.51
C ILE A 241 -31.67 -15.49 30.07
N THR A 242 -32.50 -14.88 29.23
CA THR A 242 -32.18 -14.57 27.84
C THR A 242 -31.02 -13.58 27.75
N SER A 243 -31.07 -12.47 28.49
CA SER A 243 -29.99 -11.47 28.53
C SER A 243 -28.66 -12.05 29.00
N THR A 244 -28.65 -12.91 30.02
CA THR A 244 -27.42 -13.55 30.52
C THR A 244 -26.80 -14.47 29.47
N SER A 245 -27.62 -15.24 28.76
CA SER A 245 -27.17 -16.14 27.69
C SER A 245 -26.53 -15.35 26.53
N GLU A 246 -27.22 -14.30 26.06
CA GLU A 246 -26.73 -13.45 24.97
C GLU A 246 -25.44 -12.72 25.35
N ASN A 247 -25.38 -12.14 26.56
CA ASN A 247 -24.19 -11.47 27.05
C ASN A 247 -23.01 -12.44 27.20
N SER A 248 -23.25 -13.66 27.70
CA SER A 248 -22.23 -14.71 27.77
C SER A 248 -21.67 -15.04 26.38
N GLN A 249 -22.53 -15.10 25.36
CA GLN A 249 -22.11 -15.33 23.98
C GLN A 249 -21.24 -14.18 23.43
N VAL A 250 -21.60 -12.92 23.74
CA VAL A 250 -20.81 -11.74 23.34
C VAL A 250 -19.40 -11.79 23.96
N VAL A 251 -19.31 -12.11 25.26
CA VAL A 251 -18.01 -12.24 25.96
C VAL A 251 -17.21 -13.41 25.38
N SER A 252 -17.85 -14.56 25.20
CA SER A 252 -17.22 -15.77 24.64
C SER A 252 -16.63 -15.49 23.25
N ASN A 253 -17.40 -14.84 22.36
CA ASN A 253 -16.94 -14.44 21.03
C ASN A 253 -15.75 -13.48 21.10
N SER A 254 -15.78 -12.50 22.00
CA SER A 254 -14.70 -11.53 22.19
C SER A 254 -13.42 -12.21 22.69
N ILE A 255 -13.53 -13.11 23.68
CA ILE A 255 -12.40 -13.89 24.21
C ILE A 255 -11.87 -14.84 23.13
N HIS A 256 -12.75 -15.45 22.33
CA HIS A 256 -12.36 -16.31 21.23
C HIS A 256 -11.52 -15.55 20.20
N LYS A 257 -11.97 -14.37 19.75
CA LYS A 257 -11.18 -13.49 18.87
C LYS A 257 -9.81 -13.15 19.46
N LEU A 258 -9.73 -12.84 20.75
CA LEU A 258 -8.46 -12.55 21.42
C LEU A 258 -7.52 -13.76 21.38
N LYS A 259 -8.05 -14.94 21.71
CA LYS A 259 -7.28 -16.19 21.66
C LYS A 259 -6.79 -16.47 20.24
N THR A 260 -7.56 -16.16 19.20
CA THR A 260 -7.10 -16.23 17.81
C THR A 260 -5.93 -15.29 17.52
N ILE A 261 -5.84 -14.14 18.19
CA ILE A 261 -4.71 -13.21 18.01
C ILE A 261 -3.47 -13.71 18.75
N ILE A 262 -3.64 -14.18 19.99
CA ILE A 262 -2.52 -14.64 20.83
C ILE A 262 -1.91 -15.95 20.29
N LYS A 263 -2.74 -16.82 19.70
CA LYS A 263 -2.34 -18.18 19.29
C LYS A 263 -1.92 -18.28 17.82
N GLN A 264 -1.52 -17.17 17.19
CA GLN A 264 -1.14 -17.16 15.78
C GLN A 264 0.15 -17.98 15.55
N PRO A 265 0.15 -18.98 14.65
CA PRO A 265 1.37 -19.63 14.21
C PRO A 265 2.10 -18.77 13.18
N VAL A 266 3.41 -18.98 13.08
CA VAL A 266 4.26 -18.37 12.05
C VAL A 266 4.71 -19.47 11.09
N ILE A 267 4.60 -19.23 9.79
CA ILE A 267 5.02 -20.19 8.76
C ILE A 267 6.24 -19.63 8.03
N SER A 268 7.18 -20.51 7.69
CA SER A 268 8.17 -20.27 6.65
C SER A 268 8.31 -21.49 5.75
N HIS A 269 8.90 -21.30 4.58
CA HIS A 269 9.11 -22.39 3.64
C HIS A 269 10.43 -22.28 2.90
N SER A 270 10.99 -23.39 2.47
CA SER A 270 12.18 -23.42 1.62
C SER A 270 12.06 -24.51 0.57
N VAL A 271 12.48 -24.18 -0.66
CA VAL A 271 12.52 -25.13 -1.77
C VAL A 271 13.72 -26.05 -1.60
N VAL A 272 13.50 -27.36 -1.74
CA VAL A 272 14.57 -28.37 -1.67
C VAL A 272 14.98 -28.73 -3.09
N GLU A 273 16.17 -28.27 -3.48
CA GLU A 273 16.76 -28.49 -4.80
C GLU A 273 17.88 -29.54 -4.72
N THR A 274 18.03 -30.34 -5.78
CA THR A 274 19.22 -31.17 -6.01
C THR A 274 19.94 -30.66 -7.25
N ILE A 275 21.26 -30.50 -7.15
CA ILE A 275 22.11 -30.14 -8.29
C ILE A 275 22.55 -31.43 -8.96
N ILE A 276 22.14 -31.64 -10.22
CA ILE A 276 22.61 -32.75 -11.05
C ILE A 276 23.59 -32.16 -12.06
N GLY A 277 24.86 -32.56 -11.96
CA GLY A 277 25.92 -32.12 -12.87
C GLY A 277 26.14 -33.11 -13.99
N TYR A 278 25.95 -32.69 -15.25
CA TYR A 278 26.45 -33.38 -16.43
C TYR A 278 27.37 -32.42 -17.20
N PRO A 279 28.66 -32.70 -17.43
CA PRO A 279 29.50 -31.81 -18.23
C PRO A 279 28.89 -31.64 -19.64
N PRO A 280 28.64 -30.41 -20.16
CA PRO A 280 29.10 -29.09 -19.70
C PRO A 280 28.06 -28.23 -18.93
N HIS A 281 26.92 -28.77 -18.51
CA HIS A 281 25.83 -28.02 -17.85
C HIS A 281 25.32 -28.69 -16.55
N SER A 282 25.27 -27.93 -15.45
CA SER A 282 24.57 -28.34 -14.23
C SER A 282 23.12 -27.88 -14.27
N TYR A 283 22.19 -28.78 -13.99
CA TYR A 283 20.77 -28.45 -13.85
C TYR A 283 20.36 -28.55 -12.38
N ARG A 284 19.48 -27.65 -11.95
CA ARG A 284 18.84 -27.72 -10.64
C ARG A 284 17.50 -28.41 -10.81
N GLU A 285 17.32 -29.52 -10.10
CA GLU A 285 16.06 -30.25 -10.06
C GLU A 285 15.39 -30.01 -8.70
N THR A 286 14.19 -29.45 -8.73
CA THR A 286 13.37 -29.29 -7.52
C THR A 286 12.83 -30.65 -7.08
N LYS A 287 13.14 -31.06 -5.85
CA LYS A 287 12.69 -32.34 -5.27
C LYS A 287 11.52 -32.19 -4.30
N GLY A 288 11.25 -30.99 -3.83
CA GLY A 288 10.12 -30.72 -2.96
C GLY A 288 10.22 -29.40 -2.23
N ILE A 289 9.41 -29.27 -1.20
CA ILE A 289 9.34 -28.11 -0.32
C ILE A 289 9.42 -28.55 1.13
N ARG A 290 10.06 -27.71 1.94
CA ARG A 290 10.09 -27.82 3.39
C ARG A 290 9.29 -26.65 3.96
N ILE A 291 8.28 -26.94 4.77
CA ILE A 291 7.42 -25.98 5.44
C ILE A 291 7.73 -26.06 6.93
N THR A 292 8.11 -24.95 7.54
CA THR A 292 8.34 -24.84 8.98
C THR A 292 7.18 -24.08 9.60
N ILE A 293 6.54 -24.67 10.59
CA ILE A 293 5.43 -24.09 11.33
C ILE A 293 5.91 -23.88 12.76
N LYS A 294 6.08 -22.62 13.16
CA LYS A 294 6.38 -22.21 14.54
C LYS A 294 5.08 -21.98 15.29
N ILE A 295 4.92 -22.67 16.42
CA ILE A 295 3.71 -22.64 17.22
C ILE A 295 4.02 -21.94 18.55
N PRO A 296 3.11 -21.08 19.06
CA PRO A 296 3.27 -20.49 20.39
C PRO A 296 3.35 -21.58 21.48
N GLU A 297 4.17 -21.37 22.51
CA GLU A 297 4.38 -22.35 23.58
C GLU A 297 3.08 -22.84 24.23
N SER A 298 2.09 -21.95 24.36
CA SER A 298 0.77 -22.27 24.90
C SER A 298 0.00 -23.35 24.11
N GLU A 299 0.41 -23.60 22.86
CA GLU A 299 -0.26 -24.51 21.93
C GLU A 299 0.62 -25.68 21.48
N ASN A 300 1.76 -25.88 22.14
CA ASN A 300 2.72 -26.91 21.74
C ASN A 300 2.12 -28.33 21.75
N ASN A 301 1.17 -28.61 22.62
CA ASN A 301 0.54 -29.94 22.76
C ASN A 301 -0.82 -30.05 22.05
N THR A 302 -1.26 -29.01 21.34
CA THR A 302 -2.56 -29.00 20.68
C THR A 302 -2.44 -29.66 19.30
N PRO A 303 -3.31 -30.64 18.96
CA PRO A 303 -3.30 -31.24 17.63
C PRO A 303 -3.62 -30.19 16.56
N ILE A 304 -2.89 -30.24 15.45
CA ILE A 304 -3.06 -29.30 14.35
C ILE A 304 -3.48 -30.04 13.09
N ARG A 305 -4.32 -29.41 12.27
CA ARG A 305 -4.56 -29.84 10.90
C ARG A 305 -4.07 -28.80 9.92
N LEU A 306 -3.48 -29.29 8.83
CA LEU A 306 -2.93 -28.49 7.76
C LEU A 306 -3.64 -28.82 6.45
N LYS A 307 -3.96 -27.78 5.69
CA LYS A 307 -4.35 -27.86 4.29
C LYS A 307 -3.41 -27.01 3.46
N THR A 308 -3.04 -27.50 2.27
CA THR A 308 -2.18 -26.78 1.35
C THR A 308 -2.69 -26.89 -0.09
N ASN A 309 -2.14 -26.07 -0.98
CA ASN A 309 -2.36 -26.20 -2.42
C ASN A 309 -1.36 -27.15 -3.11
N ILE A 310 -0.53 -27.86 -2.34
CA ILE A 310 0.32 -28.92 -2.83
C ILE A 310 -0.37 -30.26 -2.51
N GLY A 311 -0.31 -31.20 -3.44
CA GLY A 311 -0.93 -32.52 -3.24
C GLY A 311 -0.33 -33.23 -2.03
N ASN A 312 -1.18 -33.60 -1.08
CA ASN A 312 -0.79 -34.24 0.18
C ASN A 312 -0.95 -35.77 0.14
N SER A 313 -0.48 -36.44 -0.92
CA SER A 313 -0.49 -37.92 -0.90
C SER A 313 0.42 -38.42 0.23
N VAL A 314 -0.08 -39.37 1.02
CA VAL A 314 0.55 -39.86 2.26
C VAL A 314 2.00 -40.34 2.00
N ASP A 315 2.27 -40.91 0.84
CA ASP A 315 3.59 -41.43 0.46
C ASP A 315 4.64 -40.35 0.17
N ASN A 316 4.22 -39.08 0.02
CA ASN A 316 5.08 -37.97 -0.38
C ASN A 316 5.34 -36.95 0.75
N ILE A 317 4.84 -37.21 1.95
CA ILE A 317 4.95 -36.28 3.08
C ILE A 317 5.81 -36.88 4.19
N GLY A 318 6.86 -36.16 4.58
CA GLY A 318 7.58 -36.39 5.83
C GLY A 318 7.19 -35.33 6.86
N ILE A 319 6.71 -35.74 8.04
CA ILE A 319 6.43 -34.83 9.15
C ILE A 319 7.48 -35.06 10.23
N LYS A 320 8.13 -34.00 10.69
CA LYS A 320 9.07 -34.02 11.79
C LYS A 320 8.66 -33.00 12.84
N ARG A 321 8.57 -33.43 14.10
CA ARG A 321 8.39 -32.53 15.23
C ARG A 321 9.72 -31.84 15.55
N VAL A 322 9.67 -30.54 15.78
CA VAL A 322 10.81 -29.71 16.25
C VAL A 322 10.39 -28.96 17.52
N GLU A 323 11.37 -28.47 18.26
CA GLU A 323 11.16 -27.86 19.58
C GLU A 323 10.14 -26.70 19.56
N SER A 324 10.14 -25.91 18.48
CA SER A 324 9.24 -24.78 18.29
C SER A 324 8.01 -25.09 17.41
N GLY A 325 7.75 -26.35 17.05
CA GLY A 325 6.56 -26.73 16.25
C GLY A 325 6.77 -27.91 15.29
N TYR A 326 6.46 -27.73 14.00
CA TYR A 326 6.53 -28.82 13.00
C TYR A 326 7.36 -28.41 11.77
N GLU A 327 8.10 -29.37 11.24
CA GLU A 327 8.77 -29.30 9.94
C GLU A 327 8.13 -30.35 9.02
N ILE A 328 7.60 -29.90 7.88
CA ILE A 328 6.86 -30.73 6.94
C ILE A 328 7.59 -30.70 5.62
N TYR A 329 8.03 -31.86 5.16
CA TYR A 329 8.62 -32.05 3.87
C TYR A 329 7.58 -32.62 2.91
N VAL A 330 7.28 -31.90 1.84
CA VAL A 330 6.38 -32.37 0.79
C VAL A 330 7.21 -32.58 -0.47
N LYS A 331 7.33 -33.85 -0.88
CA LYS A 331 8.02 -34.23 -2.11
C LYS A 331 7.15 -33.87 -3.30
N SER A 332 7.65 -32.99 -4.16
CA SER A 332 6.99 -32.61 -5.40
C SER A 332 8.01 -32.11 -6.41
N ASN A 333 7.91 -32.60 -7.64
CA ASN A 333 8.72 -32.13 -8.76
C ASN A 333 8.12 -30.87 -9.41
N ASN A 334 6.82 -30.61 -9.17
CA ASN A 334 6.10 -29.44 -9.69
C ASN A 334 5.55 -28.64 -8.51
N LEU A 335 6.20 -27.50 -8.22
CA LEU A 335 5.74 -26.58 -7.19
C LEU A 335 4.83 -25.50 -7.81
N PRO A 336 3.71 -25.14 -7.15
CA PRO A 336 2.90 -24.01 -7.57
C PRO A 336 3.69 -22.70 -7.44
N GLN A 337 3.22 -21.63 -8.07
CA GLN A 337 3.87 -20.33 -7.97
C GLN A 337 3.82 -19.74 -6.54
N TYR A 338 2.75 -20.08 -5.80
CA TYR A 338 2.47 -19.63 -4.44
C TYR A 338 2.17 -20.83 -3.56
N LEU A 339 2.66 -20.82 -2.33
CA LEU A 339 2.21 -21.75 -1.29
C LEU A 339 1.01 -21.13 -0.60
N SER A 340 -0.15 -21.78 -0.72
CA SER A 340 -1.37 -21.42 0.02
C SER A 340 -1.61 -22.46 1.10
N THR A 341 -1.81 -22.01 2.33
CA THR A 341 -1.88 -22.90 3.50
C THR A 341 -2.99 -22.46 4.44
N LYS A 342 -3.74 -23.43 4.97
CA LYS A 342 -4.70 -23.25 6.06
C LYS A 342 -4.31 -24.14 7.25
N ILE A 343 -4.22 -23.53 8.43
CA ILE A 343 -3.90 -24.21 9.69
C ILE A 343 -5.12 -24.14 10.61
N GLU A 344 -5.44 -25.26 11.26
CA GLU A 344 -6.51 -25.37 12.26
C GLU A 344 -5.98 -26.03 13.54
N TYR A 345 -6.20 -25.40 14.70
CA TYR A 345 -6.02 -26.06 16.01
C TYR A 345 -7.30 -26.80 16.42
N LEU A 346 -7.14 -28.04 16.88
CA LEU A 346 -8.24 -28.88 17.36
C LEU A 346 -8.27 -28.91 18.89
N TYR A 347 -9.24 -28.23 19.50
CA TYR A 347 -9.41 -28.26 20.97
C TYR A 347 -10.45 -29.27 21.44
N ASN A 348 -11.36 -29.74 20.57
CA ASN A 348 -12.39 -30.74 20.88
C ASN A 348 -12.77 -31.54 19.63
N GLU A 349 -13.01 -32.85 19.79
CA GLU A 349 -13.45 -33.75 18.70
C GLU A 349 -14.82 -33.37 18.12
N SER A 350 -15.63 -32.62 18.86
CA SER A 350 -16.96 -32.12 18.46
C SER A 350 -16.94 -30.83 17.62
N GLY A 351 -15.76 -30.22 17.39
CA GLY A 351 -15.58 -29.14 16.43
C GLY A 351 -16.10 -27.74 16.82
N THR A 352 -16.55 -27.50 18.05
CA THR A 352 -17.16 -26.22 18.48
C THR A 352 -16.18 -25.10 18.82
N SER A 353 -14.88 -25.38 18.99
CA SER A 353 -13.86 -24.37 19.25
C SER A 353 -12.62 -24.64 18.39
N LYS A 354 -12.65 -24.11 17.16
CA LYS A 354 -11.60 -24.23 16.15
C LYS A 354 -10.95 -22.87 15.95
N TYR A 355 -9.63 -22.84 15.79
CA TYR A 355 -8.90 -21.61 15.48
C TYR A 355 -8.22 -21.80 14.14
N GLU A 356 -8.63 -21.00 13.16
CA GLU A 356 -8.22 -21.13 11.77
C GLU A 356 -7.33 -19.96 11.34
N TYR A 357 -6.29 -20.28 10.58
CA TYR A 357 -5.33 -19.32 10.06
C TYR A 357 -5.05 -19.60 8.59
N TRP A 358 -5.03 -18.56 7.78
CA TRP A 358 -4.78 -18.63 6.35
C TRP A 358 -3.46 -17.96 6.03
N PHE A 359 -2.70 -18.54 5.11
CA PHE A 359 -1.40 -18.05 4.72
C PHE A 359 -1.22 -18.21 3.21
N GLN A 360 -0.57 -17.23 2.58
CA GLN A 360 -0.16 -17.35 1.19
C GLN A 360 1.13 -16.57 0.94
N GLN A 361 2.13 -17.22 0.34
CA GLN A 361 3.42 -16.60 0.01
C GLN A 361 4.04 -17.23 -1.23
N SER A 362 4.80 -16.45 -2.00
CA SER A 362 5.49 -16.89 -3.21
C SER A 362 6.59 -17.89 -2.87
N MET A 363 6.67 -18.97 -3.66
CA MET A 363 7.71 -20.01 -3.52
C MET A 363 9.14 -19.51 -3.68
N LYS A 364 9.32 -18.30 -4.22
CA LYS A 364 10.63 -17.67 -4.40
C LYS A 364 11.16 -17.02 -3.12
N HIS A 365 10.28 -16.77 -2.15
CA HIS A 365 10.57 -16.00 -0.94
C HIS A 365 10.23 -16.82 0.30
N GLY A 366 11.25 -17.45 0.89
CA GLY A 366 11.12 -18.40 2.00
C GLY A 366 11.14 -17.78 3.41
N GLU A 367 10.78 -16.50 3.54
CA GLU A 367 10.83 -15.78 4.82
C GLU A 367 9.73 -16.24 5.78
N ASP A 368 9.81 -15.82 7.05
CA ASP A 368 8.76 -16.03 8.04
C ASP A 368 7.59 -15.08 7.74
N TYR A 369 6.36 -15.61 7.61
CA TYR A 369 5.15 -14.82 7.37
C TYR A 369 4.01 -15.17 8.33
N SER A 370 3.21 -14.14 8.61
CA SER A 370 2.08 -14.17 9.54
C SER A 370 0.74 -14.46 8.83
N PRO A 371 -0.30 -14.85 9.57
CA PRO A 371 -1.62 -15.14 8.99
C PRO A 371 -2.24 -13.93 8.27
N LEU A 372 -2.91 -14.19 7.16
CA LEU A 372 -3.70 -13.19 6.43
C LEU A 372 -5.05 -12.96 7.14
N ILE A 373 -5.31 -11.68 7.42
CA ILE A 373 -6.50 -11.24 8.18
C ILE A 373 -7.64 -10.83 7.24
N ASP A 374 -7.34 -10.43 6.01
CA ASP A 374 -8.32 -9.96 5.02
C ASP A 374 -9.26 -11.08 4.55
N ASN A 375 -10.56 -10.89 4.79
CA ASN A 375 -11.60 -11.87 4.45
C ASN A 375 -11.68 -12.20 2.95
N LYS A 376 -11.48 -11.23 2.05
CA LYS A 376 -11.49 -11.50 0.60
C LYS A 376 -10.31 -12.36 0.20
N LYS A 377 -9.13 -12.08 0.78
CA LYS A 377 -7.93 -12.90 0.56
C LYS A 377 -8.10 -14.33 1.10
N ARG A 378 -8.82 -14.51 2.22
CA ARG A 378 -9.14 -15.85 2.77
C ARG A 378 -10.00 -16.69 1.82
N GLU A 379 -11.04 -16.10 1.23
CA GLU A 379 -11.90 -16.80 0.27
C GLU A 379 -11.13 -17.30 -0.96
N ASP A 380 -10.19 -16.50 -1.46
CA ASP A 380 -9.36 -16.89 -2.61
C ASP A 380 -8.33 -17.96 -2.25
N ILE A 381 -7.79 -17.93 -1.03
CA ILE A 381 -6.94 -19.01 -0.50
C ILE A 381 -7.72 -20.32 -0.43
N ASP A 382 -8.93 -20.31 0.10
CA ASP A 382 -9.75 -21.52 0.23
C ASP A 382 -10.06 -22.16 -1.13
N LYS A 383 -10.26 -21.36 -2.18
CA LYS A 383 -10.42 -21.87 -3.57
C LYS A 383 -9.14 -22.48 -4.13
N SER A 384 -7.97 -22.00 -3.69
CA SER A 384 -6.66 -22.48 -4.17
C SER A 384 -6.20 -23.77 -3.49
N ILE A 385 -6.73 -24.08 -2.31
CA ILE A 385 -6.39 -25.26 -1.54
C ILE A 385 -7.05 -26.49 -2.18
N ILE A 386 -6.23 -27.48 -2.50
CA ILE A 386 -6.66 -28.73 -3.16
C ILE A 386 -6.44 -29.96 -2.28
N SER A 387 -5.68 -29.84 -1.18
CA SER A 387 -5.36 -30.98 -0.35
C SER A 387 -6.47 -31.32 0.65
N ASP A 388 -6.54 -32.60 1.01
CA ASP A 388 -7.24 -33.02 2.22
C ASP A 388 -6.51 -32.57 3.49
N TRP A 389 -7.19 -32.69 4.63
CA TRP A 389 -6.64 -32.34 5.94
C TRP A 389 -5.50 -33.30 6.33
N LEU A 390 -4.30 -32.76 6.45
CA LEU A 390 -3.15 -33.44 7.05
C LEU A 390 -3.20 -33.23 8.57
N SER A 391 -3.40 -34.30 9.34
CA SER A 391 -3.39 -34.22 10.80
C SER A 391 -1.97 -34.35 11.35
N LEU A 392 -1.50 -33.29 12.02
CA LEU A 392 -0.25 -33.23 12.75
C LEU A 392 -0.56 -33.58 14.21
N LYS A 393 -0.29 -34.85 14.58
CA LYS A 393 -0.43 -35.30 15.96
C LYS A 393 0.86 -35.01 16.73
N SER A 394 0.73 -34.66 18.00
CA SER A 394 1.82 -34.52 18.97
C SER A 394 2.53 -35.86 19.19
#